data_AF-A0A260Z9Y2-F1
#
_entry.id   AF-A0A260Z9Y2-F1
#
_cell.length_a   1.000
_cell.length_b   1.000
_cell.length_c   1.000
_cell.angle_alpha   90.00
_cell.angle_beta   90.00
_cell.angle_gamma   90.00
#
_symmetry.space_group_name_H-M   'P 1'
#
loop_
_entity.id
_entity.type
_entity.pdbx_description
1 polymer ?
#
loop_
_entity_poly.entity_id
_entity_poly.type
_entity_poly.pdbx_seq_one_letter_code
_entity_poly.pdbx_strand_id
1 'polypeptide(L)'
;MADRMTQLQDMINEMASLMTNAIGVLQATAPPCEFGTISQELEDEPNCAIFAASIAKSAKNIEILIDSFPIEAGNMEQEVEEKMLENNTIQGEKVKELKGLVVESKDLVSIVQSKLSEISNIQMTSRPNE
;
A
#
# COMPACT_ATOMS: atom_id res chain seq x y z
N MET A 1 1.78 -3.91 -4.35
CA MET A 1 0.95 -2.99 -3.54
C MET A 1 0.88 -1.71 -4.35
N ALA A 2 -0.19 -1.51 -5.10
CA ALA A 2 -0.32 -0.38 -6.03
C ALA A 2 -0.49 0.91 -5.22
N ASP A 3 0.18 1.99 -5.63
CA ASP A 3 -0.05 3.32 -5.08
C ASP A 3 -1.53 3.72 -5.29
N ARG A 4 -2.07 4.60 -4.44
CA ARG A 4 -3.48 5.05 -4.49
C ARG A 4 -3.81 5.66 -5.86
N MET A 5 -2.85 6.34 -6.48
CA MET A 5 -2.99 6.87 -7.83
C MET A 5 -3.17 5.75 -8.87
N THR A 6 -2.36 4.69 -8.78
CA THR A 6 -2.49 3.53 -9.67
C THR A 6 -3.81 2.80 -9.45
N GLN A 7 -4.24 2.63 -8.19
CA GLN A 7 -5.56 2.04 -7.88
C GLN A 7 -6.70 2.84 -8.50
N LEU A 8 -6.62 4.18 -8.48
CA LEU A 8 -7.64 5.04 -9.09
C LEU A 8 -7.70 4.85 -10.61
N GLN A 9 -6.54 4.76 -11.27
CA GLN A 9 -6.48 4.49 -12.71
C GLN A 9 -7.09 3.13 -13.06
N ASP A 10 -6.78 2.09 -12.30
CA ASP A 10 -7.33 0.75 -12.51
C ASP A 10 -8.86 0.75 -12.37
N MET A 11 -9.38 1.39 -11.31
CA MET A 11 -10.83 1.46 -11.06
C MET A 11 -11.59 2.26 -12.13
N ILE A 12 -10.99 3.33 -12.66
CA ILE A 12 -11.58 4.09 -13.79
C ILE A 12 -11.63 3.23 -15.05
N ASN A 13 -10.56 2.49 -15.34
CA ASN A 13 -10.51 1.57 -16.48
C ASN A 13 -11.55 0.45 -16.36
N GLU A 14 -11.69 -0.13 -15.16
CA GLU A 14 -12.72 -1.14 -14.87
C GLU A 14 -14.13 -0.57 -15.03
N MET A 15 -14.39 0.66 -14.55
CA MET A 15 -15.68 1.32 -14.72
C MET A 15 -16.02 1.56 -16.20
N ALA A 16 -15.06 1.99 -17.01
CA ALA A 16 -15.25 2.17 -18.45
C ALA A 16 -15.54 0.84 -19.17
N SER A 17 -14.82 -0.23 -18.80
CA SER A 17 -15.09 -1.58 -19.29
C SER A 17 -16.49 -2.06 -18.90
N LEU A 18 -16.89 -1.85 -17.65
CA LEU A 18 -18.22 -2.21 -17.15
C LEU A 18 -19.34 -1.50 -17.94
N MET A 19 -19.18 -0.18 -18.17
CA MET A 19 -20.17 0.61 -18.92
C MET A 19 -20.29 0.15 -20.38
N THR A 20 -19.16 -0.09 -21.05
CA THR A 20 -19.15 -0.53 -22.46
C THR A 20 -19.72 -1.95 -22.61
N ASN A 21 -19.38 -2.86 -21.70
CA ASN A 21 -19.95 -4.20 -21.66
C ASN A 21 -21.46 -4.17 -21.37
N ALA A 22 -21.92 -3.33 -20.45
CA ALA A 22 -23.34 -3.16 -20.15
C ALA A 22 -24.12 -2.72 -21.40
N ILE A 23 -23.61 -1.71 -22.13
CA ILE A 23 -24.22 -1.26 -23.40
C ILE A 23 -24.26 -2.40 -24.41
N GLY A 24 -23.15 -3.13 -24.59
CA GLY A 24 -23.06 -4.22 -25.55
C GLY A 24 -24.05 -5.36 -25.25
N VAL A 25 -24.17 -5.75 -23.98
CA VAL A 25 -25.12 -6.79 -23.55
C VAL A 25 -26.56 -6.33 -23.76
N LEU A 26 -26.91 -5.12 -23.29
CA LEU A 26 -28.27 -4.61 -23.39
C LEU A 26 -28.71 -4.42 -24.86
N GLN A 27 -27.81 -4.01 -25.75
CA GLN A 27 -28.10 -3.94 -27.18
C GLN A 27 -28.27 -5.33 -27.81
N ALA A 28 -27.48 -6.31 -27.38
CA ALA A 28 -27.54 -7.67 -27.91
C ALA A 28 -28.81 -8.42 -27.46
N THR A 29 -29.33 -8.11 -26.27
CA THR A 29 -30.55 -8.75 -25.73
C THR A 29 -31.82 -7.96 -25.99
N ALA A 30 -31.72 -6.75 -26.58
CA ALA A 30 -32.88 -5.91 -26.83
C ALA A 30 -33.88 -6.58 -27.80
N PRO A 31 -35.15 -6.78 -27.39
CA PRO A 31 -36.20 -7.23 -28.28
C PRO A 31 -36.52 -6.17 -29.36
N PRO A 32 -37.03 -6.59 -30.53
CA PRO A 32 -37.58 -5.65 -31.52
C PRO A 32 -38.71 -4.84 -30.89
N CYS A 33 -38.66 -3.52 -31.03
CA CYS A 33 -39.64 -2.61 -30.45
C CYS A 33 -40.33 -1.79 -31.57
N GLU A 34 -41.65 -1.69 -31.53
CA GLU A 34 -42.39 -0.84 -32.49
C GLU A 34 -42.16 0.64 -32.21
N PHE A 35 -42.14 1.45 -33.27
CA PHE A 35 -41.89 2.89 -33.18
C PHE A 35 -42.99 3.58 -32.36
N GLY A 36 -42.62 4.17 -31.22
CA GLY A 36 -43.53 4.94 -30.36
C GLY A 36 -44.15 4.18 -29.20
N THR A 37 -43.81 2.90 -29.02
CA THR A 37 -44.24 2.07 -27.89
C THR A 37 -43.04 1.51 -27.13
N ILE A 38 -43.10 1.52 -25.80
CA ILE A 38 -42.13 0.83 -24.93
C ILE A 38 -42.60 -0.61 -24.79
N SER A 39 -41.77 -1.58 -25.20
CA SER A 39 -42.07 -3.00 -24.98
C SER A 39 -41.93 -3.33 -23.49
N GLN A 40 -42.93 -4.01 -22.94
CA GLN A 40 -42.94 -4.44 -21.53
C GLN A 40 -41.77 -5.40 -21.22
N GLU A 41 -41.30 -6.13 -22.24
CA GLU A 41 -40.10 -6.99 -22.16
C GLU A 41 -38.81 -6.19 -21.91
N LEU A 42 -38.78 -4.90 -22.30
CA LEU A 42 -37.65 -3.99 -22.03
C LEU A 42 -37.64 -3.52 -20.57
N GLU A 43 -38.82 -3.35 -19.98
CA GLU A 43 -38.98 -2.95 -18.58
C GLU A 43 -38.62 -4.09 -17.62
N ASP A 44 -38.88 -5.34 -18.03
CA ASP A 44 -38.60 -6.55 -17.26
C ASP A 44 -37.15 -7.06 -17.42
N GLU A 45 -36.29 -6.39 -18.20
CA GLU A 45 -34.89 -6.80 -18.41
C GLU A 45 -34.07 -6.71 -17.11
N PRO A 46 -33.72 -7.85 -16.47
CA PRO A 46 -33.08 -7.84 -15.16
C PRO A 46 -31.66 -7.26 -15.19
N ASN A 47 -30.98 -7.35 -16.33
CA ASN A 47 -29.60 -6.88 -16.46
C ASN A 47 -29.48 -5.36 -16.33
N CYS A 48 -30.52 -4.60 -16.69
CA CYS A 48 -30.55 -3.13 -16.53
C CYS A 48 -30.29 -2.73 -15.07
N ALA A 49 -31.04 -3.32 -14.13
CA ALA A 49 -30.90 -3.03 -12.71
C ALA A 49 -29.54 -3.48 -12.16
N ILE A 50 -29.04 -4.64 -12.61
CA ILE A 50 -27.75 -5.20 -12.17
C ILE A 50 -26.58 -4.31 -12.63
N PHE A 51 -26.58 -3.88 -13.90
CA PHE A 51 -25.56 -2.99 -14.42
C PHE A 51 -25.61 -1.61 -13.74
N ALA A 52 -26.80 -1.04 -13.56
CA ALA A 52 -26.96 0.23 -12.86
C ALA A 52 -26.41 0.16 -11.42
N ALA A 53 -26.76 -0.90 -10.67
CA ALA A 53 -26.25 -1.09 -9.31
C ALA A 53 -24.73 -1.27 -9.28
N SER A 54 -24.18 -2.01 -10.23
CA SER A 54 -22.73 -2.27 -10.32
C SER A 54 -21.94 -1.01 -10.70
N ILE A 55 -22.44 -0.21 -11.65
CA ILE A 55 -21.85 1.08 -12.04
C ILE A 55 -21.91 2.06 -10.87
N ALA A 56 -23.06 2.17 -10.19
CA ALA A 56 -23.21 3.05 -9.03
C ALA A 56 -22.26 2.66 -7.88
N LYS A 57 -22.11 1.35 -7.61
CA LYS A 57 -21.15 0.85 -6.64
C LYS A 57 -19.70 1.17 -7.03
N SER A 58 -19.35 0.97 -8.30
CA SER A 58 -18.01 1.29 -8.80
C SER A 58 -17.70 2.78 -8.66
N ALA A 59 -18.65 3.65 -9.03
CA ALA A 59 -18.53 5.09 -8.86
C ALA A 59 -18.35 5.49 -7.38
N LYS A 60 -19.10 4.87 -6.47
CA LYS A 60 -18.96 5.16 -5.03
C LYS A 60 -17.60 4.71 -4.48
N ASN A 61 -17.10 3.57 -4.93
CA ASN A 61 -15.77 3.11 -4.52
C ASN A 61 -14.67 4.05 -5.03
N ILE A 62 -14.80 4.59 -6.25
CA ILE A 62 -13.89 5.61 -6.80
C ILE A 62 -13.91 6.87 -5.94
N GLU A 63 -15.09 7.35 -5.55
CA GLU A 63 -15.26 8.51 -4.67
C GLU A 63 -14.57 8.29 -3.32
N ILE A 64 -14.82 7.15 -2.67
CA ILE A 64 -14.18 6.80 -1.39
C ILE A 64 -12.65 6.74 -1.53
N LEU A 65 -12.15 6.23 -2.66
CA LEU A 65 -10.71 6.20 -2.92
C LEU A 65 -10.15 7.62 -3.06
N ILE A 66 -10.83 8.51 -3.79
CA ILE A 66 -10.46 9.93 -3.92
C ILE A 66 -10.42 10.60 -2.55
N ASP A 67 -11.41 10.39 -1.70
CA ASP A 67 -11.45 10.94 -0.34
C ASP A 67 -10.32 10.41 0.56
N SER A 68 -9.75 9.26 0.23
CA SER A 68 -8.62 8.68 0.95
C SER A 68 -7.25 9.23 0.52
N PHE A 69 -7.20 10.08 -0.51
CA PHE A 69 -5.95 10.72 -0.90
C PHE A 69 -5.48 11.67 0.19
N PRO A 70 -4.19 11.65 0.55
CA PRO A 70 -3.60 12.59 1.51
C PRO A 70 -3.38 13.96 0.86
N ILE A 71 -4.41 14.54 0.23
CA ILE A 71 -4.34 15.84 -0.45
C ILE A 71 -5.18 16.86 0.29
N GLU A 72 -4.54 17.68 1.12
CA GLU A 72 -5.07 18.98 1.50
C GLU A 72 -4.63 20.01 0.46
N ALA A 73 -5.57 20.73 -0.14
CA ALA A 73 -5.29 21.75 -1.13
C ALA A 73 -4.50 22.90 -0.48
N GLY A 74 -3.19 22.95 -0.70
CA GLY A 74 -2.27 23.93 -0.13
C GLY A 74 -0.81 23.60 -0.45
N ASN A 75 0.14 24.43 -0.02
CA ASN A 75 1.60 24.36 -0.29
C ASN A 75 2.32 23.09 0.24
N MET A 76 1.67 21.92 0.20
CA MET A 76 2.16 20.66 0.71
C MET A 76 3.48 20.21 0.09
N GLU A 77 3.80 20.58 -1.15
CA GLU A 77 5.02 20.12 -1.79
C GLU A 77 6.27 20.63 -1.04
N GLN A 78 6.25 21.90 -0.62
CA GLN A 78 7.30 22.49 0.22
C GLN A 78 7.29 21.91 1.63
N GLU A 79 6.12 21.71 2.24
CA GLU A 79 6.02 21.15 3.60
C GLU A 79 6.47 19.68 3.65
N VAL A 80 6.14 18.90 2.62
CA VAL A 80 6.59 17.52 2.46
C VAL A 80 8.10 17.48 2.22
N GLU A 81 8.64 18.37 1.38
CA GLU A 81 10.08 18.48 1.16
C GLU A 81 10.81 18.86 2.46
N GLU A 82 10.27 19.81 3.24
CA GLU A 82 10.81 20.20 4.54
C GLU A 82 10.77 19.05 5.55
N LYS A 83 9.64 18.34 5.68
CA LYS A 83 9.52 17.14 6.53
C LYS A 83 10.45 16.02 6.08
N MET A 84 10.67 15.85 4.78
CA MET A 84 11.64 14.86 4.27
C MET A 84 13.06 15.24 4.67
N LEU A 85 13.43 16.52 4.56
CA LEU A 85 14.75 17.01 4.95
C LEU A 85 14.98 16.87 6.48
N GLU A 86 13.97 17.20 7.28
CA GLU A 86 13.98 17.01 8.73
C GLU A 86 14.15 15.52 9.07
N ASN A 87 13.35 14.64 8.48
CA ASN A 87 13.46 13.19 8.68
C ASN A 87 14.83 12.64 8.29
N ASN A 88 15.42 13.12 7.20
CA ASN A 88 16.77 12.74 6.79
C ASN A 88 17.82 13.16 7.82
N THR A 89 17.67 14.36 8.40
CA THR A 89 18.56 14.85 9.44
C THR A 89 18.45 13.99 10.70
N ILE A 90 17.23 13.74 11.18
CA ILE A 90 16.96 12.87 12.34
C ILE A 90 17.50 11.46 12.09
N GLN A 91 17.27 10.91 10.89
CA GLN A 91 17.79 9.59 10.53
C GLN A 91 19.32 9.56 10.57
N GLY A 92 19.99 10.60 10.09
CA GLY A 92 21.44 10.74 10.14
C GLY A 92 21.98 10.75 11.57
N GLU A 93 21.32 11.47 12.49
CA GLU A 93 21.68 11.48 13.91
C GLU A 93 21.47 10.12 14.56
N LYS A 94 20.33 9.47 14.31
CA LYS A 94 20.04 8.12 14.82
C LYS A 94 21.02 7.08 14.31
N VAL A 95 21.47 7.18 13.06
CA VAL A 95 22.51 6.30 12.52
C VAL A 95 23.86 6.54 13.21
N LYS A 96 24.22 7.79 13.53
CA LYS A 96 25.45 8.09 14.28
C LYS A 96 25.39 7.54 15.71
N GLU A 97 24.27 7.76 16.41
CA GLU A 97 24.01 7.22 17.74
C GLU A 97 24.15 5.68 17.75
N LEU A 98 23.50 5.01 16.80
CA LEU A 98 23.57 3.56 16.64
C LEU A 98 25.00 3.08 16.38
N LYS A 99 25.77 3.78 15.54
CA LYS A 99 27.18 3.44 15.28
C LYS A 99 28.03 3.52 16.54
N GLY A 100 27.83 4.54 17.37
CA GLY A 100 28.50 4.67 18.67
C GLY A 100 28.22 3.48 19.58
N LEU A 101 26.93 3.15 19.74
CA LEU A 101 26.50 2.00 20.54
C LEU A 101 27.09 0.67 20.04
N VAL A 102 27.19 0.49 18.72
CA VAL A 102 27.80 -0.72 18.13
C VAL A 102 29.29 -0.82 18.46
N VAL A 103 30.02 0.30 18.48
CA VAL A 103 31.44 0.30 18.86
C VAL A 103 31.60 -0.07 20.33
N GLU A 104 30.85 0.58 21.22
CA GLU A 104 30.89 0.29 22.65
C GLU A 104 30.52 -1.16 22.95
N SER A 105 29.50 -1.69 22.26
CA SER A 105 29.10 -3.09 22.35
C SER A 105 30.21 -4.05 21.92
N LYS A 106 30.95 -3.73 20.84
CA LYS A 106 32.08 -4.55 20.38
C LYS A 106 33.23 -4.56 21.38
N ASP A 107 33.54 -3.41 21.97
CA ASP A 107 34.61 -3.30 22.96
C ASP A 107 34.27 -4.12 24.21
N LEU A 108 33.02 -4.05 24.67
CA LEU A 108 32.55 -4.85 25.81
C LEU A 108 32.63 -6.36 25.52
N VAL A 109 32.23 -6.79 24.31
CA VAL A 109 32.34 -8.19 23.88
C VAL A 109 33.81 -8.64 23.87
N SER A 110 34.73 -7.80 23.40
CA SER A 110 36.17 -8.10 23.40
C SER A 110 36.71 -8.32 24.81
N ILE A 111 36.29 -7.48 25.77
CA ILE A 111 36.68 -7.64 27.19
C ILE A 111 36.16 -8.96 27.74
N VAL A 112 34.89 -9.30 27.49
CA VAL A 112 34.29 -10.57 27.95
C VAL A 112 35.02 -11.76 27.35
N GLN A 113 35.33 -11.72 26.05
CA GLN A 113 36.09 -12.79 25.37
C GLN A 113 37.50 -12.96 25.96
N SER A 114 38.20 -11.85 26.23
CA SER A 114 39.53 -11.88 26.86
C SER A 114 39.48 -12.53 28.25
N LYS A 115 38.51 -12.13 29.09
CA LYS A 115 38.34 -12.72 30.43
C LYS A 115 37.95 -14.20 30.39
N LEU A 116 37.11 -14.61 29.45
CA LEU A 116 36.81 -16.02 29.24
C LEU A 116 38.06 -16.81 28.81
N SER A 117 38.91 -16.24 27.96
CA SER A 117 40.18 -16.86 27.56
C SER A 117 41.18 -16.96 28.71
N GLU A 118 41.30 -15.94 29.57
CA GLU A 118 42.12 -15.99 30.78
C GLU A 118 41.66 -17.13 31.72
N ILE A 119 40.35 -17.23 31.96
CA ILE A 119 39.76 -18.30 32.78
C ILE A 119 40.06 -19.68 32.18
N SER A 120 39.86 -19.83 30.87
CA SER A 120 40.13 -21.09 30.15
C SER A 120 41.60 -21.49 30.26
N ASN A 121 42.53 -20.54 30.10
CA ASN A 121 43.97 -20.80 30.23
C ASN A 121 44.33 -21.23 31.66
N ILE A 122 43.84 -20.52 32.68
CA ILE A 122 44.08 -20.90 34.09
C ILE A 122 43.54 -22.30 34.36
N GLN A 123 42.35 -22.65 33.87
CA GLN A 123 41.78 -23.99 34.04
C GLN A 123 42.65 -25.07 33.37
N MET A 124 43.21 -24.80 32.20
CA MET A 124 44.12 -25.72 31.52
C MET A 124 45.44 -25.89 32.27
N THR A 125 46.04 -24.82 32.79
CA THR A 125 47.32 -24.87 33.53
C THR A 125 47.18 -25.39 34.96
N SER A 126 45.98 -25.33 35.54
CA SER A 126 45.70 -25.81 36.89
C SER A 126 45.30 -27.28 36.93
N ARG A 127 45.19 -27.94 35.76
CA ARG A 127 44.97 -29.39 35.71
C ARG A 127 46.22 -30.11 36.24
N PRO A 128 46.07 -31.01 37.22
CA PRO A 128 47.20 -31.84 37.67
C PRO A 128 47.72 -32.65 36.48
N ASN A 129 49.03 -32.67 36.27
CA ASN A 129 49.65 -33.66 35.39
C ASN A 129 49.50 -35.02 36.07
N GLU A 130 48.73 -35.93 35.48
CA GLU A 130 48.80 -37.37 35.78
C GLU A 130 50.16 -37.93 35.38
#